data_AF-A0A944NU70-F1
#
_entry.id   AF-A0A944NU70-F1
#
_cell.length_a   1.000
_cell.length_b   1.000
_cell.length_c   1.000
_cell.angle_alpha   90.00
_cell.angle_beta   90.00
_cell.angle_gamma   90.00
#
_symmetry.space_group_name_H-M   'P 1'
#
loop_
_entity.id
_entity.type
_entity.pdbx_description
1 polymer ?
#
loop_
_entity_poly.entity_id
_entity_poly.type
_entity_poly.pdbx_seq_one_letter_code
_entity_poly.pdbx_strand_id
1 'polypeptide(L)'
;MKQRKIPAVFMRGGTSKAVMFLQDDLPNDRAEWDAIFLAALGSPDPNGRQLDGMGGGISSLSKACVIGLSDREDADVDYTFAQVSVDRDNVGYKSNCGNMSSAVGPF
;
A
#
# COMPACT_ATOMS: atom_id res chain seq x y z
N MET A 1 -6.49 5.60 -22.58
CA MET A 1 -6.02 6.69 -21.70
C MET A 1 -4.54 6.48 -21.41
N LYS A 2 -3.80 7.55 -21.09
CA LYS A 2 -2.39 7.44 -20.71
C LYS A 2 -2.30 7.10 -19.22
N GLN A 3 -1.63 6.01 -18.87
CA GLN A 3 -1.39 5.65 -17.48
C GLN A 3 -0.34 6.58 -16.85
N ARG A 4 -0.51 6.87 -15.54
CA ARG A 4 0.51 7.54 -14.71
C ARG A 4 1.45 6.48 -14.15
N LYS A 5 2.76 6.76 -14.17
CA LYS A 5 3.78 5.91 -13.54
C LYS A 5 4.14 6.50 -12.18
N ILE A 6 4.16 5.65 -11.16
CA ILE A 6 4.60 5.98 -9.80
C ILE A 6 5.63 4.91 -9.42
N PRO A 7 6.86 5.28 -9.01
CA PRO A 7 7.82 4.32 -8.50
C PRO A 7 7.27 3.56 -7.28
N ALA A 8 7.48 2.25 -7.28
CA ALA A 8 7.00 1.37 -6.21
C ALA A 8 7.78 0.05 -6.21
N VAL A 9 7.77 -0.64 -5.07
CA VAL A 9 8.32 -1.99 -4.92
C VAL A 9 7.20 -2.95 -4.53
N PHE A 10 7.13 -4.11 -5.18
CA PHE A 10 6.23 -5.19 -4.76
C PHE A 10 7.01 -6.22 -3.95
N MET A 11 6.76 -6.27 -2.64
CA MET A 11 7.56 -7.06 -1.71
C MET A 11 6.71 -7.98 -0.85
N ARG A 12 7.28 -9.13 -0.49
CA ARG A 12 6.75 -10.01 0.57
C ARG A 12 7.33 -9.59 1.92
N GLY A 13 6.47 -9.30 2.88
CA GLY A 13 6.81 -9.14 4.30
C GLY A 13 6.12 -10.22 5.12
N GLY A 14 6.86 -11.02 5.88
CA GLY A 14 6.32 -12.19 6.59
C GLY A 14 5.49 -13.07 5.65
N THR A 15 4.21 -13.29 5.99
CA THR A 15 3.25 -14.05 5.17
C THR A 15 2.31 -13.17 4.33
N SER A 16 2.62 -11.88 4.15
CA SER A 16 1.84 -10.92 3.36
C SER A 16 2.64 -10.37 2.17
N LYS A 17 1.95 -9.75 1.22
CA LYS A 17 2.57 -8.94 0.16
C LYS A 17 1.88 -7.58 0.07
N ALA A 18 2.65 -6.55 -0.29
CA ALA A 18 2.13 -5.21 -0.51
C ALA A 18 2.86 -4.53 -1.67
N VAL A 19 2.21 -3.52 -2.24
CA VAL A 19 2.90 -2.49 -3.02
C VAL A 19 3.41 -1.43 -2.05
N MET A 20 4.70 -1.17 -2.06
CA MET A 20 5.39 -0.25 -1.16
C MET A 20 5.86 0.97 -1.93
N PHE A 21 5.66 2.15 -1.35
CA PHE A 21 5.97 3.45 -1.95
C PHE A 21 6.88 4.26 -1.03
N LEU A 22 7.76 5.07 -1.61
CA LEU A 22 8.34 6.19 -0.88
C LEU A 22 7.31 7.31 -0.80
N GLN A 23 7.26 8.03 0.32
CA GLN A 23 6.35 9.16 0.50
C GLN A 23 6.58 10.23 -0.57
N ASP A 24 7.83 10.47 -0.95
CA ASP A 24 8.22 11.50 -1.94
C ASP A 24 7.78 11.17 -3.38
N ASP A 25 7.44 9.90 -3.66
CA ASP A 25 6.90 9.47 -4.95
C ASP A 25 5.37 9.62 -5.04
N LEU A 26 4.71 9.93 -3.93
CA LEU A 26 3.27 10.15 -3.84
C LEU A 26 2.92 11.64 -3.80
N PRO A 27 1.66 12.01 -4.12
CA PRO A 27 1.19 13.37 -3.89
C PRO A 27 1.32 13.78 -2.43
N ASN A 28 1.66 15.05 -2.18
CA ASN A 28 1.74 15.58 -0.81
C ASN A 28 0.38 15.55 -0.09
N ASP A 29 -0.72 15.68 -0.83
CA ASP A 29 -2.07 15.53 -0.27
C ASP A 29 -2.41 14.05 -0.09
N ARG A 30 -2.49 13.62 1.17
CA ARG A 30 -2.87 12.24 1.53
C ARG A 30 -4.28 11.87 1.07
N ALA A 31 -5.16 12.85 0.84
CA ALA A 31 -6.50 12.57 0.31
C ALA A 31 -6.46 11.96 -1.11
N GLU A 32 -5.38 12.17 -1.87
CA GLU A 32 -5.20 11.59 -3.20
C GLU A 32 -4.69 10.13 -3.17
N TRP A 33 -4.23 9.63 -2.01
CA TRP A 33 -3.59 8.33 -1.91
C TRP A 33 -4.56 7.17 -2.10
N ASP A 34 -5.78 7.28 -1.55
CA ASP A 34 -6.78 6.21 -1.61
C ASP A 34 -7.05 5.77 -3.05
N ALA A 35 -7.24 6.74 -3.97
CA ALA A 35 -7.46 6.46 -5.39
C ALA A 35 -6.26 5.76 -6.04
N ILE A 36 -5.04 6.09 -5.62
CA ILE A 36 -3.81 5.44 -6.09
C ILE A 36 -3.75 4.00 -5.61
N PHE A 37 -4.00 3.75 -4.32
CA PHE A 37 -3.90 2.42 -3.75
C PHE A 37 -5.01 1.49 -4.23
N LEU A 38 -6.23 2.02 -4.36
CA LEU A 38 -7.37 1.31 -4.97
C LEU A 38 -7.05 0.91 -6.41
N ALA A 39 -6.58 1.84 -7.24
CA ALA A 39 -6.21 1.54 -8.63
C ALA A 39 -5.02 0.57 -8.72
N ALA A 40 -3.97 0.78 -7.91
CA ALA A 40 -2.79 -0.07 -7.92
C ALA A 40 -3.09 -1.53 -7.55
N LEU A 41 -4.07 -1.77 -6.66
CA LEU A 41 -4.45 -3.12 -6.26
C LEU A 41 -5.66 -3.68 -7.01
N GLY A 42 -6.29 -2.90 -7.89
CA GLY A 42 -7.44 -3.36 -8.67
C GLY A 42 -8.73 -3.44 -7.85
N SER A 43 -8.97 -2.46 -6.97
CA SER A 43 -10.15 -2.37 -6.11
C SER A 43 -10.98 -1.12 -6.39
N PRO A 44 -12.30 -1.15 -6.16
CA PRO A 44 -13.09 -2.33 -5.77
C PRO A 44 -13.23 -3.35 -6.91
N ASP A 45 -13.12 -4.63 -6.59
CA ASP A 45 -13.45 -5.74 -7.50
C ASP A 45 -14.57 -6.60 -6.88
N PRO A 46 -15.82 -6.48 -7.37
CA PRO A 46 -16.95 -7.28 -6.91
C PRO A 46 -16.76 -8.80 -7.08
N ASN A 47 -15.85 -9.23 -7.96
CA ASN A 47 -15.54 -10.65 -8.17
C ASN A 47 -14.46 -11.15 -7.21
N GLY A 48 -13.82 -10.27 -6.45
CA GLY A 48 -12.82 -10.60 -5.43
C GLY A 48 -11.51 -11.16 -5.98
N ARG A 49 -11.15 -10.85 -7.22
CA ARG A 49 -9.97 -11.42 -7.90
C ARG A 49 -8.80 -10.43 -8.03
N GLN A 50 -9.10 -9.14 -8.12
CA GLN A 50 -8.11 -8.05 -8.34
C GLN A 50 -7.26 -8.25 -9.61
N LEU A 51 -7.87 -8.77 -10.69
CA LEU A 51 -7.14 -9.09 -11.93
C LEU A 51 -6.63 -7.86 -12.70
N ASP A 52 -7.17 -6.68 -12.43
CA ASP A 52 -6.75 -5.41 -13.04
C ASP A 52 -5.83 -4.59 -12.10
N GLY A 53 -5.04 -5.28 -11.28
CA GLY A 53 -4.10 -4.65 -10.35
C GLY A 53 -3.11 -5.64 -9.74
N MET A 54 -2.35 -5.18 -8.76
CA MET A 54 -1.33 -5.96 -8.06
C MET A 54 -1.86 -6.74 -6.84
N GLY A 55 -3.14 -6.56 -6.53
CA GLY A 55 -3.82 -7.26 -5.45
C GLY A 55 -3.98 -8.75 -5.73
N GLY A 56 -4.28 -9.52 -4.69
CA GLY A 56 -4.44 -10.99 -4.78
C GLY A 56 -5.83 -11.51 -4.41
N GLY A 57 -6.83 -10.64 -4.32
CA GLY A 57 -8.22 -11.00 -4.01
C GLY A 57 -8.49 -11.38 -2.54
N ILE A 58 -7.46 -11.40 -1.69
CA ILE A 58 -7.55 -11.72 -0.26
C ILE A 58 -6.82 -10.68 0.58
N SER A 59 -7.25 -10.54 1.85
CA SER A 59 -6.74 -9.49 2.74
C SER A 59 -5.21 -9.52 2.87
N SER A 60 -4.59 -10.71 2.94
CA SER A 60 -3.14 -10.90 3.06
C SER A 60 -2.34 -10.33 1.87
N LEU A 61 -2.98 -10.18 0.70
CA LEU A 61 -2.38 -9.75 -0.56
C LEU A 61 -2.97 -8.42 -1.10
N SER A 62 -3.84 -7.75 -0.35
CA SER A 62 -4.45 -6.47 -0.72
C SER A 62 -3.97 -5.36 0.23
N LYS A 63 -2.71 -4.93 0.05
CA LYS A 63 -2.03 -3.98 0.95
C LYS A 63 -1.20 -2.96 0.20
N ALA A 64 -1.16 -1.74 0.75
CA ALA A 64 -0.15 -0.74 0.42
C ALA A 64 0.64 -0.33 1.67
N CYS A 65 1.88 0.08 1.49
CA CYS A 65 2.73 0.65 2.54
C CYS A 65 3.39 1.92 2.02
N VAL A 66 3.49 2.95 2.85
CA VAL A 66 4.23 4.18 2.53
C VAL A 66 5.32 4.38 3.55
N ILE A 67 6.54 4.55 3.06
CA ILE A 67 7.74 4.75 3.87
C ILE A 67 8.27 6.16 3.61
N GLY A 68 8.53 6.92 4.67
CA GLY A 68 9.15 8.24 4.59
C GLY A 68 10.22 8.39 5.66
N LEU A 69 11.02 9.47 5.57
CA LEU A 69 11.90 9.85 6.67
C LEU A 69 11.06 10.23 7.89
N SER A 70 11.50 9.81 9.08
CA SER A 70 10.84 10.22 10.32
C SER A 70 11.42 11.55 10.81
N ASP A 71 10.55 12.39 11.38
CA ASP A 71 10.97 13.57 12.16
C ASP A 71 11.22 13.22 13.63
N ARG A 72 11.02 11.96 14.04
CA ARG A 72 11.25 11.52 15.42
C ARG A 72 12.71 11.22 15.67
N GLU A 73 13.22 11.67 16.81
CA GLU A 73 14.62 11.42 17.21
C GLU A 73 14.93 9.93 17.47
N ASP A 74 13.91 9.11 17.70
CA ASP A 74 14.03 7.68 18.05
C ASP A 74 13.65 6.72 16.91
N ALA A 75 13.43 7.22 15.69
CA ALA A 75 13.07 6.41 14.53
C ALA A 75 13.77 6.89 13.25
N ASP A 76 14.26 5.96 12.44
CA ASP A 76 14.87 6.30 11.15
C ASP A 76 13.81 6.61 10.08
N VAL A 77 12.65 5.95 10.14
CA VAL A 77 11.59 6.01 9.12
C VAL A 77 10.19 6.01 9.73
N ASP A 78 9.28 6.71 9.04
CA ASP A 78 7.85 6.63 9.28
C ASP A 78 7.23 5.57 8.37
N TYR A 79 6.47 4.66 8.98
CA TYR A 79 5.77 3.59 8.29
C TYR A 79 4.25 3.78 8.40
N THR A 80 3.61 4.02 7.25
CA THR A 80 2.15 4.05 7.13
C THR A 80 1.64 2.77 6.46
N PHE A 81 0.81 2.01 7.16
CA PHE A 81 0.11 0.85 6.62
C PHE A 81 -1.27 1.23 6.07
N ALA A 82 -1.60 0.71 4.87
CA ALA A 82 -2.89 0.85 4.24
C ALA A 82 -3.48 -0.52 3.87
N GLN A 83 -4.57 -0.89 4.53
CA GLN A 83 -5.37 -2.06 4.17
C GLN A 83 -6.37 -1.67 3.09
N VAL A 84 -6.25 -2.22 1.89
CA VAL A 84 -7.19 -1.94 0.79
C VAL A 84 -8.29 -2.99 0.80
N SER A 85 -9.54 -2.54 0.85
CA SER A 85 -10.71 -3.43 0.76
C SER A 85 -10.79 -4.02 -0.65
N VAL A 86 -11.02 -5.32 -0.75
CA VAL A 86 -11.06 -6.00 -2.06
C VAL A 86 -12.32 -5.59 -2.83
N ASP A 87 -13.47 -5.61 -2.16
CA ASP A 87 -14.81 -5.48 -2.73
C ASP A 87 -15.41 -4.07 -2.61
N ARG A 88 -14.73 -3.17 -1.90
CA ARG A 88 -15.20 -1.83 -1.55
C ARG A 88 -14.15 -0.78 -1.86
N ASP A 89 -14.61 0.42 -2.19
CA ASP A 89 -13.82 1.63 -2.45
C ASP A 89 -13.30 2.26 -1.15
N ASN A 90 -12.64 1.44 -0.31
CA ASN A 90 -12.19 1.87 1.00
C ASN A 90 -10.76 1.43 1.31
N VAL A 91 -9.97 2.38 1.83
CA VAL A 91 -8.65 2.15 2.41
C VAL A 91 -8.69 2.39 3.92
N GLY A 92 -8.16 1.44 4.68
CA GLY A 92 -8.10 1.48 6.13
C GLY A 92 -6.69 1.78 6.65
N TYR A 93 -6.59 2.79 7.52
CA TYR A 93 -5.33 3.27 8.13
C TYR A 93 -5.26 3.07 9.65
N LYS A 94 -6.28 2.46 10.26
CA LYS A 94 -6.44 2.38 11.74
C LYS A 94 -5.63 1.25 12.39
N SER A 95 -4.88 0.48 11.62
CA SER A 95 -4.20 -0.72 12.11
C SER A 95 -2.78 -0.77 11.59
N ASN A 96 -1.93 -1.52 12.27
CA ASN A 96 -0.61 -1.88 11.78
C ASN A 96 -0.65 -3.28 11.14
N CYS A 97 0.35 -3.63 10.33
CA CYS A 97 0.57 -4.97 9.83
C CYS A 97 1.98 -5.46 10.21
N GLY A 98 2.08 -6.28 11.26
CA GLY A 98 3.38 -6.82 11.72
C GLY A 98 4.11 -7.69 10.68
N ASN A 99 3.37 -8.30 9.74
CA ASN A 99 4.00 -8.97 8.60
C ASN A 99 4.73 -7.97 7.71
N MET A 100 4.10 -6.84 7.38
CA MET A 100 4.72 -5.86 6.49
C MET A 100 5.79 -5.02 7.19
N SER A 101 5.76 -4.85 8.51
CA SER A 101 6.86 -4.21 9.23
C SER A 101 8.20 -4.93 9.03
N SER A 102 8.19 -6.26 8.81
CA SER A 102 9.40 -7.03 8.47
C SER A 102 10.01 -6.70 7.10
N ALA A 103 9.24 -6.07 6.21
CA ALA A 103 9.70 -5.62 4.90
C ALA A 103 10.14 -4.14 4.89
N VAL A 104 9.89 -3.38 5.97
CA VAL A 104 10.24 -1.95 6.03
C VAL A 104 11.76 -1.75 6.06
N GLY A 105 12.50 -2.53 6.86
CA GLY A 105 13.95 -2.40 6.92
C GLY A 105 14.68 -2.79 5.62
N PRO A 106 14.27 -3.86 4.92
CA PRO A 106 14.86 -4.23 3.62
C PRO A 106 14.45 -3.36 2.42
N PHE A 107 13.34 -2.61 2.52
CA PHE A 107 12.86 -1.70 1.49
C PHE A 107 13.71 -0.43 1.47
#